data_AF-X1P455-F1
#
_entry.id   AF-X1P455-F1
#
_cell.length_a   1.000
_cell.length_b   1.000
_cell.length_c   1.000
_cell.angle_alpha   90.00
_cell.angle_beta   90.00
_cell.angle_gamma   90.00
#
_symmetry.space_group_name_H-M   'P 1'
#
loop_
_entity.id
_entity.type
_entity.pdbx_description
1 polymer ?
#
loop_
_entity_poly.entity_id
_entity_poly.type
_entity_poly.pdbx_seq_one_letter_code
_entity_poly.pdbx_strand_id
1 'polypeptide(L)'
;ALVIGSRSECILYLLTNEAGHPAEVADAIGISVRAVQDALIELSDSGLVMTRIKGKRKIEYWLSQKKWGEFLLGAGSDEQKLPVWLDWISLFSALNKVWDILDEVEQVVSDYLRSSKLREAMETISLEFSKSGLDLSAAPGEGISPDMYEEKFQKFIAKVLRIGGER
;
A
#
# COMPACT_ATOMS: atom_id res chain seq x y z
N ALA A 1 -15.02 -12.29 16.34
CA ALA A 1 -15.27 -10.83 16.28
C ALA A 1 -15.00 -10.40 14.86
N LEU A 2 -16.00 -9.89 14.15
CA LEU A 2 -15.79 -9.27 12.84
C LEU A 2 -14.95 -8.01 13.06
N VAL A 3 -13.78 -7.95 12.44
CA VAL A 3 -13.00 -6.72 12.38
C VAL A 3 -13.89 -5.69 11.68
N ILE A 4 -14.16 -4.57 12.35
CA ILE A 4 -14.95 -3.48 11.77
C ILE A 4 -14.26 -3.08 10.46
N GLY A 5 -14.98 -3.16 9.34
CA GLY A 5 -14.44 -2.83 8.02
C GLY A 5 -13.93 -4.02 7.18
N SER A 6 -13.98 -5.27 7.64
CA SER A 6 -13.52 -6.43 6.83
C SER A 6 -14.19 -6.51 5.46
N ARG A 7 -15.49 -6.23 5.38
CA ARG A 7 -16.24 -6.20 4.10
C ARG A 7 -15.80 -5.07 3.18
N SER A 8 -15.58 -3.87 3.71
CA SER A 8 -15.11 -2.73 2.91
C SER A 8 -13.70 -2.96 2.38
N GLU A 9 -12.82 -3.54 3.20
CA GLU A 9 -11.46 -3.90 2.76
C GLU A 9 -11.47 -4.99 1.69
N CYS A 10 -12.33 -6.02 1.84
CA CYS A 10 -12.50 -7.04 0.80
C CYS A 10 -13.03 -6.45 -0.51
N ILE A 11 -14.00 -5.52 -0.44
CA ILE A 11 -14.51 -4.81 -1.63
C ILE A 11 -13.39 -3.98 -2.25
N LEU A 12 -12.64 -3.20 -1.47
CA LEU A 12 -11.52 -2.40 -1.96
C LEU A 12 -10.50 -3.28 -2.69
N TYR A 13 -10.08 -4.39 -2.07
CA TYR A 13 -9.17 -5.33 -2.70
C TYR A 13 -9.70 -5.85 -4.04
N LEU A 14 -10.97 -6.27 -4.10
CA LEU A 14 -11.58 -6.79 -5.33
C LEU A 14 -11.93 -5.70 -6.37
N LEU A 15 -11.95 -4.43 -5.97
CA LEU A 15 -12.05 -3.31 -6.91
C LEU A 15 -10.74 -3.03 -7.62
N THR A 16 -9.63 -3.27 -6.93
CA THR A 16 -8.28 -2.97 -7.42
C THR A 16 -7.57 -4.19 -8.00
N ASN A 17 -8.07 -5.39 -7.71
CA ASN A 17 -7.58 -6.67 -8.20
C ASN A 17 -8.73 -7.41 -8.89
N GLU A 18 -8.48 -8.09 -10.01
CA GLU A 18 -9.56 -8.74 -10.78
C GLU A 18 -10.36 -9.80 -9.98
N ALA A 19 -9.68 -10.51 -9.08
CA ALA A 19 -10.25 -11.54 -8.21
C ALA A 19 -9.26 -11.85 -7.08
N GLY A 20 -9.73 -12.55 -6.04
CA GLY A 20 -8.86 -13.00 -4.94
C GLY A 20 -9.36 -14.26 -4.25
N HIS A 21 -8.44 -15.12 -3.87
CA HIS A 21 -8.71 -16.20 -2.92
C HIS A 21 -8.66 -15.66 -1.48
N PRO A 22 -9.46 -16.17 -0.52
CA PRO A 22 -9.49 -15.63 0.85
C PRO A 22 -8.12 -15.49 1.53
N ALA A 23 -7.20 -16.42 1.28
CA ALA A 23 -5.83 -16.33 1.79
C ALA A 23 -5.03 -15.16 1.19
N GLU A 24 -5.13 -14.93 -0.12
CA GLU A 24 -4.41 -13.82 -0.80
C GLU A 24 -4.97 -12.47 -0.34
N VAL A 25 -6.29 -12.40 -0.20
CA VAL A 25 -7.00 -11.22 0.30
C VAL A 25 -6.62 -10.93 1.76
N ALA A 26 -6.49 -11.97 2.59
CA ALA A 26 -6.06 -11.86 3.99
C ALA A 26 -4.63 -11.35 4.12
N ASP A 27 -3.71 -11.90 3.31
CA ASP A 27 -2.31 -11.46 3.29
C ASP A 27 -2.20 -10.00 2.85
N ALA A 28 -3.00 -9.56 1.89
CA ALA A 28 -2.98 -8.19 1.40
C ALA A 28 -3.59 -7.17 2.38
N ILE A 29 -4.72 -7.50 3.03
CA ILE A 29 -5.42 -6.60 3.95
C ILE A 29 -4.80 -6.65 5.37
N GLY A 30 -4.10 -7.73 5.73
CA GLY A 30 -3.45 -7.87 7.03
C GLY A 30 -4.42 -8.31 8.14
N ILE A 31 -5.48 -9.04 7.77
CA ILE A 31 -6.44 -9.62 8.73
C ILE A 31 -6.52 -11.14 8.57
N SER A 32 -7.04 -11.84 9.58
CA SER A 32 -7.07 -13.31 9.55
C SER A 32 -7.86 -13.87 8.36
N VAL A 33 -7.39 -14.98 7.78
CA VAL A 33 -8.08 -15.70 6.68
C VAL A 33 -9.53 -16.01 7.03
N ARG A 34 -9.81 -16.38 8.29
CA ARG A 34 -11.19 -16.66 8.74
C ARG A 34 -12.09 -15.43 8.64
N ALA A 35 -11.62 -14.27 9.12
CA ALA A 35 -12.39 -13.03 9.05
C ALA A 35 -12.63 -12.58 7.60
N VAL A 36 -11.66 -12.77 6.71
CA VAL A 36 -11.83 -12.52 5.26
C VAL A 36 -12.84 -13.48 4.67
N GLN A 37 -12.73 -14.77 4.97
CA GLN A 37 -13.63 -15.78 4.44
C GLN A 37 -15.08 -15.52 4.88
N ASP A 38 -15.31 -15.23 6.16
CA ASP A 38 -16.63 -14.87 6.68
C ASP A 38 -17.19 -13.63 5.95
N ALA A 39 -16.36 -12.59 5.76
CA ALA A 39 -16.77 -11.37 5.06
C ALA A 39 -17.08 -11.61 3.56
N LEU A 40 -16.28 -12.42 2.88
CA LEU A 40 -16.47 -12.76 1.46
C LEU A 40 -17.71 -13.63 1.24
N ILE A 41 -18.03 -14.53 2.19
CA ILE A 41 -19.27 -15.32 2.17
C ILE A 41 -20.46 -14.39 2.32
N GLU A 42 -20.48 -13.51 3.33
CA GLU A 42 -21.58 -12.55 3.52
C GLU A 42 -21.78 -11.64 2.29
N LEU A 43 -20.68 -11.17 1.69
CA LEU A 43 -20.74 -10.37 0.46
C LEU A 43 -21.26 -11.17 -0.73
N SER A 44 -20.89 -12.45 -0.83
CA SER A 44 -21.42 -13.36 -1.85
C SER A 44 -22.91 -13.63 -1.67
N ASP A 45 -23.35 -13.86 -0.44
CA ASP A 45 -24.75 -14.11 -0.11
C ASP A 45 -25.63 -12.89 -0.40
N SER A 46 -25.07 -11.68 -0.30
CA SER A 46 -25.74 -10.44 -0.69
C SER A 46 -25.81 -10.20 -2.21
N GLY A 47 -25.09 -10.98 -3.01
CA GLY A 47 -24.98 -10.81 -4.46
C GLY A 47 -24.09 -9.65 -4.92
N LEU A 48 -23.35 -9.01 -4.00
CA LEU A 48 -22.42 -7.91 -4.29
C LEU A 48 -21.07 -8.39 -4.81
N VAL A 49 -20.67 -9.61 -4.41
CA VAL A 49 -19.45 -10.31 -4.84
C VAL A 49 -19.87 -11.65 -5.40
N MET A 50 -19.16 -12.13 -6.42
CA MET A 50 -19.43 -13.42 -7.04
C MET A 50 -18.26 -14.38 -6.82
N THR A 51 -18.55 -15.67 -6.85
CA THR A 51 -17.54 -16.72 -6.81
C THR A 51 -17.32 -17.34 -8.17
N ARG A 52 -16.09 -17.72 -8.48
CA ARG A 52 -15.75 -18.59 -9.63
C ARG A 52 -14.74 -19.64 -9.23
N ILE A 53 -14.68 -20.73 -9.98
CA ILE A 53 -13.67 -21.76 -9.80
C ILE A 53 -12.53 -21.51 -10.78
N LYS A 54 -11.29 -21.45 -10.29
CA LYS A 54 -10.07 -21.39 -11.11
C LYS A 54 -9.20 -22.61 -10.88
N GLY A 55 -8.82 -23.29 -11.97
CA GLY A 55 -7.95 -24.47 -11.93
C GLY A 55 -8.55 -25.66 -11.15
N LYS A 56 -7.74 -26.31 -10.31
CA LYS A 56 -8.10 -27.52 -9.54
C LYS A 56 -9.01 -27.22 -8.33
N ARG A 57 -10.14 -26.54 -8.55
CA ARG A 57 -11.16 -26.21 -7.53
C ARG A 57 -10.82 -25.07 -6.55
N LYS A 58 -9.92 -24.16 -6.90
CA LYS A 58 -9.68 -22.96 -6.08
C LYS A 58 -10.84 -21.99 -6.29
N ILE A 59 -11.58 -21.68 -5.23
CA ILE A 59 -12.67 -20.69 -5.27
C ILE A 59 -12.04 -19.30 -5.17
N GLU A 60 -12.26 -18.48 -6.19
CA GLU A 60 -11.93 -17.06 -6.17
C GLU A 60 -13.20 -16.23 -6.05
N TYR A 61 -13.11 -15.14 -5.30
CA TYR A 61 -14.13 -14.12 -5.21
C TYR A 61 -13.77 -12.97 -6.16
N TRP A 62 -14.77 -12.38 -6.81
CA TRP A 62 -14.60 -11.29 -7.76
C TRP A 62 -15.84 -10.41 -7.80
N LEU A 63 -15.69 -9.17 -8.26
CA LEU A 63 -16.82 -8.26 -8.47
C LEU A 63 -16.70 -7.56 -9.83
N SER A 64 -17.79 -6.98 -10.31
CA SER A 64 -17.75 -6.16 -11.52
C SER A 64 -17.27 -4.76 -11.18
N GLN A 65 -16.01 -4.47 -11.50
CA GLN A 65 -15.40 -3.15 -11.30
C GLN A 65 -16.21 -2.04 -12.00
N LYS A 66 -16.76 -2.31 -13.19
CA LYS A 66 -17.65 -1.39 -13.89
C LYS A 66 -18.91 -1.04 -13.08
N LYS A 67 -19.66 -2.04 -12.63
CA LYS A 67 -20.90 -1.80 -11.85
C LYS A 67 -20.62 -1.04 -10.56
N TRP A 68 -19.51 -1.38 -9.90
CA TRP A 68 -19.08 -0.69 -8.69
C TRP A 68 -18.57 0.71 -8.95
N GLY A 69 -17.85 0.94 -10.06
CA GLY A 69 -17.45 2.27 -10.51
C GLY A 69 -18.66 3.16 -10.76
N GLU A 70 -19.65 2.67 -11.51
CA GLU A 70 -20.92 3.38 -11.73
C GLU A 70 -21.65 3.69 -10.41
N PHE A 71 -21.64 2.76 -9.46
CA PHE A 71 -22.24 2.94 -8.13
C PHE A 71 -21.52 4.00 -7.28
N LEU A 72 -20.18 3.98 -7.26
CA LEU A 72 -19.36 4.86 -6.41
C LEU A 72 -19.18 6.27 -7.01
N LEU A 73 -19.08 6.36 -8.34
CA LEU A 73 -18.64 7.58 -9.05
C LEU A 73 -19.73 8.19 -9.95
N GLY A 74 -20.84 7.47 -10.16
CA GLY A 74 -21.93 7.87 -11.04
C GLY A 74 -21.81 7.35 -12.48
N ALA A 75 -22.93 7.34 -13.21
CA ALA A 75 -22.98 6.89 -14.59
C ALA A 75 -22.13 7.79 -15.51
N GLY A 76 -21.24 7.20 -16.31
CA GLY A 76 -20.37 7.92 -17.24
C GLY A 76 -19.01 8.35 -16.68
N SER A 77 -18.63 7.88 -15.49
CA SER A 77 -17.27 8.06 -14.97
C SER A 77 -16.26 7.17 -15.69
N ASP A 78 -15.13 7.74 -16.13
CA ASP A 78 -13.99 6.97 -16.67
C ASP A 78 -13.44 5.96 -15.66
N GLU A 79 -13.01 4.79 -16.15
CA GLU A 79 -12.33 3.74 -15.37
C GLU A 79 -11.08 4.26 -14.62
N GLN A 80 -10.50 5.38 -15.07
CA GLN A 80 -9.35 6.06 -14.46
C GLN A 80 -9.62 6.65 -13.06
N LYS A 81 -10.88 6.61 -12.58
CA LYS A 81 -11.27 7.12 -11.25
C LYS A 81 -11.47 6.03 -10.20
N LEU A 82 -11.30 4.75 -10.54
CA LEU A 82 -11.35 3.69 -9.54
C LEU A 82 -10.21 3.85 -8.52
N PRO A 83 -10.41 3.44 -7.26
CA PRO A 83 -9.34 3.47 -6.27
C PRO A 83 -8.14 2.66 -6.75
N VAL A 84 -6.95 3.02 -6.27
CA VAL A 84 -5.72 2.26 -6.49
C VAL A 84 -5.43 1.46 -5.22
N TRP A 85 -4.97 0.21 -5.38
CA TRP A 85 -4.54 -0.57 -4.23
C TRP A 85 -3.31 0.08 -3.60
N LEU A 86 -3.43 0.45 -2.33
CA LEU A 86 -2.30 0.89 -1.52
C LEU A 86 -1.97 -0.25 -0.56
N ASP A 87 -0.80 -0.85 -0.74
CA ASP A 87 -0.32 -1.88 0.18
C ASP A 87 0.16 -1.22 1.48
N TRP A 88 -0.79 -1.03 2.40
CA TRP A 88 -0.56 -0.42 3.71
C TRP A 88 0.44 -1.19 4.56
N ILE A 89 0.52 -2.51 4.40
CA ILE A 89 1.44 -3.36 5.16
C ILE A 89 2.87 -3.06 4.70
N SER A 90 3.10 -3.09 3.39
CA SER A 90 4.40 -2.73 2.81
C SER A 90 4.78 -1.28 3.11
N LEU A 91 3.83 -0.35 3.02
CA LEU A 91 4.05 1.06 3.33
C LEU A 91 4.43 1.27 4.81
N PHE A 92 3.70 0.67 5.74
CA PHE A 92 3.98 0.81 7.16
C PHE A 92 5.31 0.14 7.55
N SER A 93 5.61 -1.01 6.95
CA SER A 93 6.91 -1.67 7.08
C SER A 93 8.05 -0.78 6.59
N ALA A 94 7.88 -0.13 5.44
CA ALA A 94 8.83 0.84 4.92
C ALA A 94 9.07 1.99 5.91
N LEU A 95 7.98 2.59 6.42
CA LEU A 95 8.04 3.71 7.37
C LEU A 95 8.73 3.33 8.69
N ASN A 96 8.48 2.13 9.22
CA ASN A 96 9.19 1.66 10.41
C ASN A 96 10.69 1.52 10.16
N LYS A 97 11.11 0.98 9.01
CA LYS A 97 12.53 0.93 8.67
C LYS A 97 13.16 2.32 8.60
N VAL A 98 12.43 3.32 8.11
CA VAL A 98 12.91 4.73 8.16
C VAL A 98 13.12 5.17 9.58
N TRP A 99 12.13 4.92 10.43
CA TRP A 99 12.17 5.31 11.82
C TRP A 99 13.38 4.70 12.53
N ASP A 100 13.61 3.40 12.34
CA ASP A 100 14.77 2.70 12.90
C ASP A 100 16.09 3.30 12.42
N ILE A 101 16.21 3.62 11.12
CA ILE A 101 17.44 4.24 10.58
C ILE A 101 17.65 5.66 11.13
N LEU A 102 16.57 6.42 11.34
CA LEU A 102 16.67 7.75 11.93
C LEU A 102 17.14 7.69 13.39
N ASP A 103 16.64 6.73 14.16
CA ASP A 103 17.09 6.48 15.53
C ASP A 103 18.58 6.07 15.56
N GLU A 104 19.01 5.20 14.63
CA GLU A 104 20.43 4.84 14.47
C GLU A 104 21.30 6.06 14.14
N VAL A 105 20.86 6.91 13.20
CA VAL A 105 21.60 8.09 12.74
C VAL A 105 21.81 9.11 13.86
N GLU A 106 20.83 9.28 14.75
CA GLU A 106 20.96 10.19 15.90
C GLU A 106 22.11 9.80 16.84
N GLN A 107 22.42 8.50 16.92
CA GLN A 107 23.52 7.97 17.73
C GLN A 107 24.90 8.10 17.05
N VAL A 108 24.96 8.50 15.77
CA VAL A 108 26.21 8.59 15.01
C VAL A 108 26.87 9.96 15.19
N VAL A 109 28.08 9.96 15.78
CA VAL A 109 28.85 11.18 16.08
C VAL A 109 29.60 11.74 14.86
N SER A 110 29.88 10.90 13.85
CA SER A 110 30.64 11.32 12.66
C SER A 110 29.72 11.78 11.53
N ASP A 111 29.91 13.01 11.05
CA ASP A 111 29.16 13.61 9.94
C ASP A 111 29.17 12.73 8.67
N TYR A 112 30.32 12.13 8.36
CA TYR A 112 30.43 11.25 7.20
C TYR A 112 29.59 9.97 7.32
N LEU A 113 29.64 9.30 8.48
CA LEU A 113 28.81 8.11 8.72
C LEU A 113 27.33 8.47 8.73
N ARG A 114 26.96 9.63 9.29
CA ARG A 114 25.60 10.15 9.29
C ARG A 114 25.08 10.36 7.88
N SER A 115 25.85 11.01 7.00
CA SER A 115 25.46 11.19 5.59
C SER A 115 25.35 9.86 4.84
N SER A 116 26.23 8.90 5.10
CA SER A 116 26.17 7.56 4.48
C SER A 116 24.90 6.81 4.89
N LYS A 117 24.53 6.84 6.18
CA LYS A 117 23.32 6.19 6.71
C LYS A 117 22.05 6.86 6.20
N LEU A 118 22.00 8.19 6.13
CA LEU A 118 20.88 8.92 5.54
C LEU A 118 20.68 8.58 4.06
N ARG A 119 21.76 8.36 3.31
CA ARG A 119 21.68 7.91 1.92
C ARG A 119 21.05 6.51 1.81
N GLU A 120 21.55 5.56 2.59
CA GLU A 120 21.03 4.19 2.65
C GLU A 120 19.53 4.18 3.03
N ALA A 121 19.13 5.07 3.95
CA ALA A 121 17.73 5.28 4.31
C ALA A 121 16.89 5.70 3.11
N MET A 122 17.31 6.73 2.36
CA MET A 122 16.54 7.20 1.19
C MET A 122 16.43 6.14 0.09
N GLU A 123 17.51 5.40 -0.18
CA GLU A 123 17.48 4.31 -1.16
C GLU A 123 16.50 3.19 -0.74
N THR A 124 16.52 2.83 0.55
CA THR A 124 15.58 1.85 1.12
C THR A 124 14.14 2.34 1.02
N ILE A 125 13.89 3.61 1.34
CA ILE A 125 12.55 4.21 1.27
C ILE A 125 12.03 4.21 -0.16
N SER A 126 12.82 4.70 -1.12
CA SER A 126 12.42 4.73 -2.51
C SER A 126 12.06 3.33 -3.02
N LEU A 127 12.85 2.31 -2.65
CA LEU A 127 12.57 0.92 -3.04
C LEU A 127 11.28 0.40 -2.42
N GLU A 128 11.06 0.56 -1.12
CA GLU A 128 9.87 0.00 -0.46
C GLU A 128 8.58 0.74 -0.84
N PHE A 129 8.64 2.06 -1.02
CA PHE A 129 7.48 2.82 -1.50
C PHE A 129 7.09 2.45 -2.93
N SER A 130 8.07 2.17 -3.81
CA SER A 130 7.77 1.70 -5.16
C SER A 130 6.97 0.38 -5.15
N LYS A 131 7.18 -0.49 -4.15
CA LYS A 131 6.40 -1.72 -3.96
C LYS A 131 4.99 -1.47 -3.43
N SER A 132 4.80 -0.39 -2.67
CA SER A 132 3.50 -0.04 -2.08
C SER A 132 2.48 0.52 -3.09
N GLY A 133 2.90 0.78 -4.33
CA GLY A 133 2.07 1.43 -5.35
C GLY A 133 2.10 2.97 -5.29
N LEU A 134 2.91 3.54 -4.39
CA LEU A 134 3.22 4.97 -4.37
C LEU A 134 4.48 5.24 -5.18
N ASP A 135 4.33 5.94 -6.31
CA ASP A 135 5.46 6.45 -7.08
C ASP A 135 6.08 7.65 -6.34
N LEU A 136 7.02 7.36 -5.45
CA LEU A 136 7.90 8.38 -4.90
C LEU A 136 9.02 8.66 -5.89
N SER A 137 9.30 9.95 -6.09
CA SER A 137 10.46 10.37 -6.87
C SER A 137 11.74 9.69 -6.38
N ALA A 138 12.60 9.33 -7.32
CA ALA A 138 13.87 8.65 -7.04
C ALA A 138 14.68 9.37 -5.96
N ALA A 139 15.35 8.57 -5.11
CA ALA A 139 16.30 9.08 -4.13
C ALA A 139 17.29 10.04 -4.80
N PRO A 140 17.74 11.10 -4.11
CA PRO A 140 18.76 12.00 -4.65
C PRO A 140 20.01 11.21 -5.06
N GLY A 141 20.45 11.35 -6.31
CA GLY A 141 21.53 10.54 -6.89
C GLY A 141 22.95 10.83 -6.36
N GLU A 142 23.89 9.99 -6.81
CA GLU A 142 25.32 10.07 -6.47
C GLU A 142 25.93 11.45 -6.80
N GLY A 143 26.72 11.99 -5.86
CA GLY A 143 27.40 13.29 -6.02
C GLY A 143 26.93 14.41 -5.09
N ILE A 144 26.14 14.09 -4.06
CA ILE A 144 25.71 15.05 -3.04
C ILE A 144 26.79 15.16 -1.96
N SER A 145 27.16 16.39 -1.62
CA SER A 145 28.10 16.65 -0.54
C SER A 145 27.49 16.23 0.81
N PRO A 146 28.25 15.63 1.75
CA PRO A 146 27.74 15.13 3.04
C PRO A 146 26.83 16.10 3.81
N ASP A 147 27.18 17.39 3.76
CA ASP A 147 26.46 18.53 4.37
C ASP A 147 25.08 18.80 3.76
N MET A 148 24.82 18.35 2.52
CA MET A 148 23.56 18.56 1.81
C MET A 148 22.58 17.38 1.95
N TYR A 149 23.01 16.27 2.55
CA TYR A 149 22.18 15.06 2.67
C TYR A 149 21.01 15.23 3.64
N GLU A 150 21.22 15.92 4.75
CA GLU A 150 20.19 16.14 5.76
C GLU A 150 19.06 17.03 5.22
N GLU A 151 19.39 18.12 4.55
CA GLU A 151 18.40 19.00 3.90
C GLU A 151 17.59 18.25 2.83
N LYS A 152 18.26 17.42 2.02
CA LYS A 152 17.61 16.63 0.99
C LYS A 152 16.72 15.52 1.57
N PHE A 153 17.15 14.89 2.65
CA PHE A 153 16.36 13.90 3.38
C PHE A 153 15.08 14.54 3.94
N GLN A 154 15.19 15.70 4.58
CA GLN A 154 14.03 16.43 5.10
C GLN A 154 13.04 16.82 3.98
N LYS A 155 13.55 17.33 2.85
CA LYS A 155 12.72 17.63 1.67
C LYS A 155 12.04 16.39 1.10
N PHE A 156 12.74 15.27 1.08
CA PHE A 156 12.21 13.99 0.62
C PHE A 156 11.06 13.52 1.53
N ILE A 157 11.27 13.43 2.85
CA ILE A 157 10.22 13.05 3.80
C ILE A 157 9.02 14.02 3.77
N ALA A 158 9.27 15.34 3.70
CA ALA A 158 8.19 16.32 3.56
C ALA A 158 7.35 16.10 2.30
N LYS A 159 7.97 15.70 1.18
CA LYS A 159 7.27 15.33 -0.04
C LYS A 159 6.45 14.06 0.15
N VAL A 160 7.02 13.02 0.76
CA VAL A 160 6.31 11.76 1.07
C VAL A 160 5.05 12.05 1.90
N LEU A 161 5.18 12.84 2.96
CA LEU A 161 4.07 13.17 3.86
C LEU A 161 3.03 14.10 3.22
N ARG A 162 3.43 15.01 2.32
CA ARG A 162 2.49 15.89 1.59
C ARG A 162 1.69 15.18 0.50
N ILE A 163 2.23 14.14 -0.14
CA ILE A 163 1.50 13.38 -1.17
C ILE A 163 0.24 12.70 -0.57
N GLY A 164 0.20 12.45 0.74
CA GLY A 164 -0.99 11.96 1.45
C GLY A 164 -2.08 13.00 1.75
N GLY A 165 -1.84 14.30 1.48
CA GLY A 165 -2.74 15.40 1.89
C GLY A 165 -3.49 16.13 0.77
N GLU A 166 -3.21 15.82 -0.51
CA GLU A 166 -3.82 16.50 -1.67
C GLU A 166 -4.66 15.55 -2.55
N ARG A 167 -5.38 14.59 -1.95
CA ARG A 167 -6.44 13.83 -2.65
C ARG A 167 -7.80 14.10 -2.05
#